data_AF-A0A9D2AKL9-F1
#
_entry.id   AF-A0A9D2AKL9-F1
#
_cell.length_a   1.000
_cell.length_b   1.000
_cell.length_c   1.000
_cell.angle_alpha   90.00
_cell.angle_beta   90.00
_cell.angle_gamma   90.00
#
_symmetry.space_group_name_H-M   'P 1'
#
loop_
_entity.id
_entity.type
_entity.pdbx_description
1 polymer ?
#
loop_
_entity_poly.entity_id
_entity_poly.type
_entity_poly.pdbx_seq_one_letter_code
_entity_poly.pdbx_strand_id
1 'polypeptide(L)'
;MNLELPDFAKRVILNIVMGHELFHFLEGQHPDAFPQTAKVDLWHVGSYHHRSTVMVVSEIAAMAFYWRLNRLSYSPLVLNILLLQKHAHDQVDSHLERLRKTINVDKQSKHEQIVVR
;
A
#
# COMPACT_ATOMS: atom_id res chain seq x y z
N MET A 1 12.36 -16.65 -1.14
CA MET A 1 12.28 -15.77 0.05
C MET A 1 11.11 -16.23 0.88
N ASN A 2 11.35 -16.85 2.04
CA ASN A 2 10.29 -17.38 2.90
C ASN A 2 9.96 -16.30 3.96
N LEU A 3 9.14 -15.33 3.56
CA LEU A 3 8.65 -14.30 4.47
C LEU A 3 7.37 -14.84 5.12
N GLU A 4 7.51 -15.54 6.25
CA GLU A 4 6.35 -15.99 7.03
C GLU A 4 5.76 -14.80 7.78
N LEU A 5 4.97 -14.01 7.06
CA LEU A 5 4.09 -13.02 7.63
C LEU A 5 2.79 -13.75 8.05
N PRO A 6 2.41 -13.73 9.34
CA PRO A 6 1.10 -14.22 9.73
C PRO A 6 0.04 -13.48 8.91
N ASP A 7 -0.92 -14.21 8.35
CA ASP A 7 -1.97 -13.71 7.43
C ASP A 7 -1.56 -13.38 5.98
N PHE A 8 -0.36 -13.75 5.51
CA PHE A 8 0.01 -13.60 4.09
C PHE A 8 -0.37 -14.82 3.23
N ALA A 9 -1.54 -15.38 3.49
CA ALA A 9 -2.08 -16.49 2.71
C ALA A 9 -2.52 -16.02 1.31
N LYS A 10 -2.44 -16.90 0.30
CA LYS A 10 -2.89 -16.61 -1.07
C LYS A 10 -4.28 -15.98 -1.13
N ARG A 11 -5.21 -16.43 -0.27
CA ARG A 11 -6.57 -15.89 -0.16
C ARG A 11 -6.58 -14.41 0.26
N VAL A 12 -5.73 -14.02 1.21
CA VAL A 12 -5.65 -12.64 1.71
C VAL A 12 -5.10 -11.72 0.63
N ILE A 13 -4.06 -12.15 -0.09
CA ILE A 13 -3.51 -11.41 -1.23
C ILE A 13 -4.58 -11.22 -2.31
N LEU A 14 -5.30 -12.30 -2.65
CA LEU A 14 -6.38 -12.22 -3.64
C LEU A 14 -7.46 -11.23 -3.20
N ASN A 15 -7.87 -11.26 -1.94
CA ASN A 15 -8.87 -10.32 -1.44
C ASN A 15 -8.35 -8.88 -1.49
N ILE A 16 -7.08 -8.62 -1.15
CA ILE A 16 -6.44 -7.29 -1.27
C ILE A 16 -6.55 -6.78 -2.71
N VAL A 17 -6.16 -7.60 -3.69
CA VAL A 17 -6.20 -7.25 -5.11
C VAL A 17 -7.65 -7.04 -5.57
N MET A 18 -8.58 -7.93 -5.21
CA MET A 18 -9.98 -7.79 -5.59
C MET A 18 -10.62 -6.52 -5.01
N GLY A 19 -10.30 -6.18 -3.77
CA GLY A 19 -10.80 -4.95 -3.14
C GLY A 19 -10.17 -3.68 -3.70
N HIS A 20 -8.92 -3.76 -4.15
CA HIS A 20 -8.23 -2.70 -4.88
C HIS A 20 -8.93 -2.40 -6.21
N GLU A 21 -9.22 -3.43 -7.01
CA GLU A 21 -9.96 -3.26 -8.27
C GLU A 21 -11.41 -2.78 -8.03
N LEU A 22 -12.07 -3.29 -6.99
CA LEU A 22 -13.40 -2.83 -6.60
C LEU A 22 -13.39 -1.33 -6.25
N PHE A 23 -12.35 -0.85 -5.55
CA PHE A 23 -12.21 0.57 -5.26
C PHE A 23 -12.09 1.39 -6.54
N HIS A 24 -11.25 0.98 -7.50
CA HIS A 24 -11.11 1.70 -8.77
C HIS A 24 -12.40 1.70 -9.59
N PHE A 25 -13.17 0.61 -9.55
CA PHE A 25 -14.49 0.57 -10.16
C PHE A 25 -15.43 1.61 -9.53
N LEU A 26 -15.51 1.66 -8.20
CA LEU A 26 -16.35 2.63 -7.49
C LEU A 26 -15.86 4.07 -7.71
N GLU A 27 -14.56 4.29 -7.63
CA GLU A 27 -13.93 5.57 -7.90
C GLU A 27 -14.33 6.06 -9.29
N GLY A 28 -14.25 5.21 -10.33
CA GLY A 28 -14.64 5.56 -11.69
C GLY A 28 -16.12 5.97 -11.85
N GLN A 29 -17.00 5.53 -10.96
CA GLN A 29 -18.42 5.96 -10.92
C GLN A 29 -18.63 7.28 -10.16
N HIS A 30 -17.63 7.75 -9.41
CA HIS A 30 -17.66 8.95 -8.58
C HIS A 30 -16.55 9.93 -8.99
N PRO A 31 -16.74 10.71 -10.07
CA PRO A 31 -15.75 11.66 -10.58
C PRO A 31 -15.43 12.81 -9.61
N ASP A 32 -16.28 13.03 -8.62
CA ASP A 32 -16.13 13.98 -7.52
C ASP A 32 -15.32 13.43 -6.34
N ALA A 33 -14.96 12.15 -6.35
CA ALA A 33 -14.14 11.55 -5.29
C ALA A 33 -12.78 12.24 -5.18
N PHE A 34 -12.33 12.47 -3.94
CA PHE A 34 -11.07 13.18 -3.64
C PHE A 34 -9.86 12.72 -4.49
N PRO A 35 -9.58 11.42 -4.68
CA PRO A 35 -8.39 11.03 -5.44
C PRO A 35 -8.48 11.40 -6.93
N GLN A 36 -9.68 11.45 -7.51
CA GLN A 36 -9.89 11.92 -8.90
C GLN A 36 -9.66 13.44 -9.05
N THR A 37 -9.83 14.19 -7.96
CA THR A 37 -9.61 15.64 -7.93
C THR A 37 -8.16 16.03 -7.71
N ALA A 38 -7.31 15.09 -7.26
CA ALA A 38 -5.88 15.32 -7.05
C ALA A 38 -5.18 15.45 -8.41
N LYS A 39 -4.99 16.69 -8.86
CA LYS A 39 -4.35 17.02 -10.14
C LYS A 39 -3.12 17.89 -9.93
N VAL A 40 -2.11 17.66 -10.77
CA VAL A 40 -0.90 18.48 -10.83
C VAL A 40 -0.86 19.22 -12.17
N ASP A 41 -0.53 20.51 -12.14
CA ASP A 41 -0.25 21.29 -13.35
C ASP A 41 1.12 20.84 -13.91
N LEU A 42 1.13 20.37 -15.16
CA LEU A 42 2.35 19.96 -15.85
C LEU A 42 2.98 21.14 -16.59
N TRP A 43 2.17 21.89 -17.32
CA TRP A 43 2.58 23.10 -18.05
C TRP A 43 1.36 23.95 -18.37
N HIS A 44 1.59 25.21 -18.73
CA HIS A 44 0.55 26.12 -19.17
C HIS A 44 1.01 26.96 -20.36
N VAL A 45 0.09 27.26 -21.28
CA VAL A 45 0.32 28.19 -22.40
C VAL A 45 -0.83 29.19 -22.38
N GLY A 46 -0.51 30.46 -22.06
CA GLY A 46 -1.53 31.49 -21.83
C GLY A 46 -2.49 31.09 -20.70
N SER A 47 -3.80 31.08 -20.98
CA SER A 47 -4.84 30.69 -20.03
C SER A 47 -5.15 29.19 -20.01
N TYR A 48 -4.49 28.39 -20.85
CA TYR A 48 -4.68 26.94 -20.88
C TYR A 48 -3.70 26.25 -19.93
N HIS A 49 -4.24 25.45 -19.02
CA HIS A 49 -3.48 24.63 -18.08
C HIS A 49 -3.60 23.16 -18.47
N HIS A 50 -2.45 22.52 -18.72
CA HIS A 50 -2.39 21.08 -18.91
C HIS A 50 -2.17 20.41 -17.55
N ARG A 51 -3.18 19.66 -17.09
CA ARG A 51 -3.20 18.98 -15.80
C ARG A 51 -3.21 17.48 -15.98
N SER A 52 -2.51 16.78 -15.10
CA SER A 52 -2.58 15.32 -15.00
C SER A 52 -3.05 14.89 -13.61
N THR A 53 -3.77 13.77 -13.55
CA THR A 53 -4.21 13.17 -12.30
C THR A 53 -3.02 12.52 -11.59
N VAL A 54 -2.90 12.76 -10.30
CA VAL A 54 -1.86 12.17 -9.45
C VAL A 54 -2.28 10.75 -9.08
N MET A 55 -2.03 9.79 -9.98
CA MET A 55 -2.49 8.39 -9.86
C MET A 55 -2.13 7.75 -8.52
N VAL A 56 -0.96 8.07 -7.94
CA VAL A 56 -0.52 7.51 -6.66
C VAL A 56 -1.48 7.80 -5.50
N VAL A 57 -2.28 8.87 -5.56
CA VAL A 57 -3.29 9.16 -4.53
C VAL A 57 -4.44 8.15 -4.59
N SER A 58 -4.87 7.77 -5.80
CA SER A 58 -5.88 6.73 -6.01
C SER A 58 -5.38 5.36 -5.55
N GLU A 59 -4.13 5.00 -5.86
CA GLU A 59 -3.48 3.77 -5.39
C GLU A 59 -3.44 3.64 -3.86
N ILE A 60 -3.04 4.73 -3.18
CA ILE A 60 -2.99 4.79 -1.71
C ILE A 60 -4.41 4.70 -1.13
N ALA A 61 -5.39 5.35 -1.76
CA ALA A 61 -6.78 5.30 -1.33
C ALA A 61 -7.37 3.89 -1.46
N ALA A 62 -7.08 3.18 -2.56
CA ALA A 62 -7.51 1.80 -2.77
C ALA A 62 -6.97 0.85 -1.70
N MET A 63 -5.67 0.97 -1.37
CA MET A 63 -5.04 0.20 -0.31
C MET A 63 -5.63 0.53 1.07
N ALA A 64 -5.87 1.81 1.37
CA ALA A 64 -6.46 2.25 2.62
C ALA A 64 -7.93 1.83 2.77
N PHE A 65 -8.70 1.87 1.68
CA PHE A 65 -10.08 1.39 1.61
C PHE A 65 -10.14 -0.09 2.00
N TYR A 66 -9.31 -0.91 1.35
CA TYR A 66 -9.28 -2.34 1.64
C TYR A 66 -8.81 -2.63 3.07
N TRP A 67 -7.80 -1.90 3.56
CA TRP A 67 -7.31 -2.02 4.93
C TRP A 67 -8.44 -1.83 5.95
N ARG A 68 -9.25 -0.77 5.78
CA ARG A 68 -10.39 -0.46 6.63
C ARG A 68 -11.51 -1.50 6.47
N LEU A 69 -11.81 -1.90 5.25
CA LEU A 69 -12.88 -2.86 4.95
C LEU A 69 -12.63 -4.23 5.60
N ASN A 70 -11.38 -4.70 5.57
CA ASN A 70 -11.02 -6.04 6.07
C ASN A 70 -10.37 -6.03 7.46
N ARG A 71 -10.24 -4.85 8.08
CA ARG A 71 -9.65 -4.67 9.41
C ARG A 71 -8.30 -5.37 9.56
N LEU A 72 -7.46 -5.27 8.54
CA LEU A 72 -6.15 -5.91 8.58
C LEU A 72 -5.31 -5.35 9.75
N SER A 73 -4.52 -6.22 10.37
CA SER A 73 -3.57 -5.84 11.42
C SER A 73 -2.36 -5.06 10.89
N TYR A 74 -2.18 -5.03 9.57
CA TYR A 74 -1.08 -4.37 8.89
C TYR A 74 -1.57 -3.53 7.70
N SER A 75 -0.76 -2.55 7.31
CA SER A 75 -1.03 -1.74 6.12
C SER A 75 -0.74 -2.56 4.84
N PRO A 76 -1.72 -2.72 3.93
CA PRO A 76 -1.52 -3.47 2.68
C PRO A 76 -0.53 -2.79 1.73
N LEU A 77 -0.14 -1.53 1.96
CA LEU A 77 0.96 -0.87 1.24
C LEU A 77 2.30 -1.62 1.33
N VAL A 78 2.48 -2.49 2.32
CA VAL A 78 3.65 -3.39 2.39
C VAL A 78 3.76 -4.28 1.16
N LEU A 79 2.64 -4.63 0.53
CA LEU A 79 2.61 -5.42 -0.69
C LEU A 79 3.33 -4.70 -1.85
N ASN A 80 3.22 -3.37 -1.94
CA ASN A 80 3.93 -2.60 -2.98
C ASN A 80 5.44 -2.73 -2.84
N ILE A 81 5.97 -2.71 -1.61
CA ILE A 81 7.40 -2.91 -1.34
C ILE A 81 7.82 -4.32 -1.77
N LEU A 82 7.01 -5.34 -1.46
CA LEU A 82 7.29 -6.73 -1.83
C LEU A 82 7.22 -6.96 -3.35
N LEU A 83 6.27 -6.32 -4.04
CA LEU A 83 6.15 -6.40 -5.50
C LEU A 83 7.30 -5.67 -6.19
N LEU A 84 7.68 -4.48 -5.70
CA LEU A 84 8.77 -3.69 -6.24
C LEU A 84 10.12 -4.38 -6.08
N GLN A 85 10.34 -5.20 -5.04
CA GLN A 85 11.57 -5.98 -4.90
C GLN A 85 11.87 -6.84 -6.14
N LYS A 86 10.84 -7.38 -6.80
CA LYS A 86 11.01 -8.22 -7.99
C LYS A 86 11.41 -7.40 -9.24
N HIS A 87 11.14 -6.10 -9.26
CA HIS A 87 11.29 -5.26 -10.45
C HIS A 87 12.34 -4.16 -10.31
N ALA A 88 12.65 -3.72 -9.08
CA ALA A 88 13.54 -2.62 -8.77
C ALA A 88 14.28 -2.88 -7.45
N HIS A 89 15.00 -4.00 -7.36
CA HIS A 89 15.65 -4.47 -6.12
C HIS A 89 16.49 -3.38 -5.44
N ASP A 90 17.37 -2.72 -6.20
CA ASP A 90 18.31 -1.70 -5.70
C ASP A 90 17.61 -0.49 -5.05
N GLN A 91 16.38 -0.18 -5.46
CA GLN A 91 15.60 0.94 -4.95
C GLN A 91 14.85 0.61 -3.65
N VAL A 92 14.70 -0.69 -3.35
CA VAL A 92 13.79 -1.19 -2.32
C VAL A 92 14.54 -1.76 -1.11
N ASP A 93 15.84 -2.06 -1.26
CA ASP A 93 16.67 -2.66 -0.20
C ASP A 93 16.66 -1.87 1.12
N SER A 94 16.77 -0.55 1.05
CA SER A 94 16.72 0.29 2.26
C SER A 94 15.37 0.19 3.00
N HIS A 95 14.27 0.00 2.26
CA HIS A 95 12.93 -0.17 2.81
C HIS A 95 12.72 -1.57 3.38
N LEU A 96 13.28 -2.61 2.73
CA LEU A 96 13.26 -3.99 3.24
C LEU A 96 14.06 -4.12 4.54
N GLU A 97 15.23 -3.49 4.63
CA GLU A 97 16.02 -3.49 5.86
C GLU A 97 15.27 -2.83 7.02
N ARG A 98 14.54 -1.73 6.76
CA ARG A 98 13.69 -1.09 7.77
C ARG A 98 12.54 -1.99 8.21
N LEU A 99 11.88 -2.69 7.28
CA LEU A 99 10.83 -3.66 7.60
C LEU A 99 11.37 -4.80 8.46
N ARG A 100 12.53 -5.37 8.09
CA ARG A 100 13.20 -6.46 8.83
C ARG A 100 13.53 -6.05 10.27
N LYS A 101 14.10 -4.86 10.46
CA LYS A 101 14.39 -4.32 11.81
C LYS A 101 13.12 -4.19 12.65
N THR A 102 12.05 -3.66 12.07
CA THR A 102 10.76 -3.48 12.77
C THR A 102 10.16 -4.81 13.22
N ILE A 103 10.20 -5.83 12.35
CA ILE A 103 9.72 -7.19 12.67
C ILE A 103 10.54 -7.82 13.81
N ASN A 104 11.87 -7.65 13.81
CA ASN A 104 12.74 -8.21 14.84
C ASN A 104 12.54 -7.57 16.22
N VAL A 105 12.31 -6.25 16.28
CA VAL A 105 11.99 -5.55 17.53
C VAL A 105 10.68 -6.08 18.13
N ASP A 106 9.66 -6.29 17.30
CA ASP A 106 8.36 -6.78 17.74
C ASP A 106 8.43 -8.24 18.25
N LYS A 107 9.29 -9.07 17.65
CA LYS A 107 9.57 -10.43 18.14
C LYS A 107 10.29 -10.44 19.50
N GLN A 108 11.28 -9.56 19.71
CA GLN A 108 11.99 -9.47 21.00
C GLN A 108 11.06 -8.99 22.13
N SER A 109 10.21 -7.99 21.85
CA SER A 109 9.24 -7.49 22.84
C SER A 109 8.21 -8.55 23.27
N LYS A 110 7.73 -9.38 22.33
CA LYS A 110 6.86 -10.52 22.65
C LYS A 110 7.58 -11.63 23.42
N HIS A 111 8.87 -11.86 23.15
CA HIS A 111 9.63 -12.87 23.87
C HIS A 111 9.89 -12.48 25.34
N GLU A 112 10.19 -11.21 25.61
CA GLU A 112 10.36 -10.70 26.98
C GLU A 112 9.05 -10.77 27.80
N GLN A 113 7.90 -10.51 27.19
CA GLN A 113 6.61 -10.62 27.89
C GLN A 113 6.20 -12.06 28.25
N ILE A 114 6.74 -13.06 27.54
CA ILE A 114 6.47 -14.48 27.80
C ILE A 114 7.41 -15.03 28.89
N VAL A 115 8.63 -14.51 29.01
CA VAL A 115 9.63 -14.95 29.99
C VAL A 115 9.40 -14.36 31.40
N VAL A 116 8.62 -13.27 31.50
CA VAL A 116 8.28 -12.59 32.77
C VAL A 116 6.96 -13.11 33.40
N ARG A 117 6.43 -14.25 32.93
CA ARG A 117 5.28 -14.94 33.52
C ARG A 117 5.60 -16.34 34.01
#